data_AF-A0A951LP69-F1
#
_entry.id   AF-A0A951LP69-F1
#
_cell.length_a   1.000
_cell.length_b   1.000
_cell.length_c   1.000
_cell.angle_alpha   90.00
_cell.angle_beta   90.00
_cell.angle_gamma   90.00
#
_symmetry.space_group_name_H-M   'P 1'
#
loop_
_entity.id
_entity.type
_entity.pdbx_description
1 polymer ?
#
loop_
_entity_poly.entity_id
_entity_poly.type
_entity_poly.pdbx_seq_one_letter_code
_entity_poly.pdbx_strand_id
1 'polypeptide(L)'
;MIPHLSERAIVFAPQGRDAAVARDMLREAGLRSEIARDVPELVVLLGAGAGLALVTEEALATADLQPLAAWIEAQPKWSDFPFILLTRRGGGLERNPSAGRYLTLLGNVTFLERPFHPTTLVSLAQAALRGRRRQYEARARLDELHELAAVLEQRVEERTAEHELAVAQLHEAQKLETLGQLTGGVAHDFNNLLTPIAGALDMLQRKYGDADP
;
A
#
# COMPACT_ATOMS: atom_id res chain seq x y z
N MET A 1 -0.23 -12.75 8.83
CA MET A 1 -1.17 -13.64 8.10
C MET A 1 -0.41 -14.89 7.71
N ILE A 2 -0.93 -16.07 8.03
CA ILE A 2 -0.24 -17.33 7.72
C ILE A 2 -0.60 -17.72 6.27
N PRO A 3 0.33 -17.74 5.31
CA PRO A 3 0.04 -17.82 3.87
C PRO A 3 -0.83 -19.02 3.47
N HIS A 4 -0.68 -20.15 4.16
CA HIS A 4 -1.41 -21.38 3.83
C HIS A 4 -2.86 -21.41 4.32
N LEU A 5 -3.27 -20.51 5.23
CA LEU A 5 -4.66 -20.43 5.71
C LEU A 5 -5.53 -19.60 4.74
N SER A 6 -4.96 -18.61 4.05
CA SER A 6 -5.69 -17.76 3.10
C SER A 6 -6.06 -18.44 1.77
N GLU A 7 -5.63 -19.68 1.54
CA GLU A 7 -5.88 -20.44 0.30
C GLU A 7 -6.80 -21.66 0.50
N ARG A 8 -7.43 -21.80 1.67
CA ARG A 8 -8.38 -22.89 1.95
C ARG A 8 -9.83 -22.48 1.71
N ALA A 9 -10.68 -23.44 1.35
CA ALA A 9 -12.13 -23.25 1.31
C ALA A 9 -12.77 -23.64 2.66
N ILE A 10 -13.73 -22.86 3.13
CA ILE A 10 -14.58 -23.26 4.28
C ILE A 10 -15.92 -23.73 3.75
N VAL A 11 -16.39 -24.90 4.16
CA VAL A 11 -17.65 -25.49 3.72
C VAL A 11 -18.66 -25.45 4.86
N PHE A 12 -19.71 -24.65 4.72
CA PHE A 12 -20.84 -24.58 5.65
C PHE A 12 -22.08 -25.22 5.01
N ALA A 13 -22.22 -26.53 5.19
CA ALA A 13 -23.35 -27.32 4.69
C ALA A 13 -23.73 -28.40 5.73
N PRO A 14 -24.26 -28.00 6.89
CA PRO A 14 -24.47 -28.89 8.05
C PRO A 14 -25.57 -29.94 7.82
N GLN A 15 -26.45 -29.75 6.82
CA GLN A 15 -27.50 -30.72 6.51
C GLN A 15 -27.08 -31.66 5.38
N GLY A 16 -27.34 -32.96 5.57
CA GLY A 16 -27.17 -33.97 4.53
C GLY A 16 -25.70 -34.34 4.26
N ARG A 17 -25.38 -34.64 3.00
CA ARG A 17 -24.03 -35.10 2.58
C ARG A 17 -23.22 -34.04 1.84
N ASP A 18 -23.77 -32.85 1.62
CA ASP A 18 -23.18 -31.83 0.75
C ASP A 18 -21.80 -31.39 1.23
N ALA A 19 -21.60 -31.22 2.54
CA ALA A 19 -20.30 -30.87 3.10
C ALA A 19 -19.22 -31.91 2.79
N ALA A 20 -19.55 -33.20 2.95
CA ALA A 20 -18.61 -34.30 2.68
C ALA A 20 -18.29 -34.39 1.19
N VAL A 21 -19.32 -34.34 0.33
CA VAL A 21 -19.19 -34.41 -1.13
C VAL A 21 -18.35 -33.24 -1.65
N ALA A 22 -18.63 -32.02 -1.22
CA ALA A 22 -17.86 -30.85 -1.62
C ALA A 22 -16.40 -30.92 -1.16
N ARG A 23 -16.16 -31.33 0.09
CA ARG A 23 -14.79 -31.53 0.61
C ARG A 23 -14.03 -32.57 -0.21
N ASP A 24 -14.67 -33.67 -0.57
CA ASP A 24 -14.04 -34.73 -1.36
C ASP A 24 -13.69 -34.24 -2.76
N MET A 25 -14.60 -33.56 -3.46
CA MET A 25 -14.34 -32.94 -4.77
C MET A 25 -13.21 -31.90 -4.73
N LEU A 26 -13.19 -31.04 -3.70
CA LEU A 26 -12.13 -30.06 -3.51
C LEU A 26 -10.78 -30.74 -3.23
N ARG A 27 -10.76 -31.77 -2.39
CA ARG A 27 -9.55 -32.54 -2.06
C ARG A 27 -8.97 -33.25 -3.28
N GLU A 28 -9.81 -33.86 -4.11
CA GLU A 28 -9.39 -34.50 -5.37
C GLU A 28 -8.72 -33.51 -6.33
N ALA A 29 -9.16 -32.25 -6.31
CA ALA A 29 -8.55 -31.16 -7.07
C ALA A 29 -7.32 -30.52 -6.39
N GLY A 30 -6.84 -31.08 -5.26
CA GLY A 30 -5.71 -30.55 -4.50
C GLY A 30 -6.03 -29.30 -3.67
N LEU A 31 -7.31 -28.94 -3.51
CA LEU A 31 -7.73 -27.77 -2.75
C LEU A 31 -7.96 -28.13 -1.28
N ARG A 32 -7.36 -27.37 -0.37
CA ARG A 32 -7.57 -27.53 1.07
C ARG A 32 -8.96 -27.04 1.44
N SER A 33 -9.67 -27.82 2.25
CA SER A 33 -10.98 -27.40 2.76
C SER A 33 -11.23 -27.86 4.19
N GLU A 34 -12.04 -27.09 4.90
CA GLU A 34 -12.49 -27.38 6.26
C GLU A 34 -14.00 -27.20 6.36
N ILE A 35 -14.68 -28.02 7.18
CA ILE A 35 -16.14 -27.98 7.32
C ILE A 35 -16.49 -27.23 8.61
N ALA A 36 -17.33 -26.21 8.49
CA ALA A 36 -17.97 -25.53 9.61
C ALA A 36 -19.30 -26.20 9.94
N ARG A 37 -19.60 -26.37 11.24
CA ARG A 37 -20.84 -26.99 11.73
C ARG A 37 -21.95 -25.97 11.97
N ASP A 38 -21.58 -24.75 12.32
CA ASP A 38 -22.49 -23.63 12.57
C ASP A 38 -21.87 -22.29 12.13
N VAL A 39 -22.66 -21.21 12.22
CA VAL A 39 -22.21 -19.87 11.83
C VAL A 39 -21.09 -19.33 12.75
N PRO A 40 -21.14 -19.49 14.09
CA PRO A 40 -20.01 -19.11 14.95
C PRO A 40 -18.69 -19.77 14.55
N GLU A 41 -18.69 -21.08 14.29
CA GLU A 41 -17.50 -21.81 13.81
C GLU A 41 -17.07 -21.33 12.42
N LEU A 42 -18.02 -21.09 11.51
CA LEU A 42 -17.72 -20.50 10.20
C LEU A 42 -16.95 -19.18 10.37
N VAL A 43 -17.45 -18.25 11.20
CA VAL A 43 -16.80 -16.95 11.44
C VAL A 43 -15.42 -17.10 12.05
N VAL A 44 -15.23 -18.02 13.00
CA VAL A 44 -13.91 -18.31 13.59
C VAL A 44 -12.94 -18.80 12.51
N LEU A 45 -13.37 -19.74 11.66
CA LEU A 45 -12.54 -20.27 10.58
C LEU A 45 -12.20 -19.22 9.51
N LEU A 46 -13.16 -18.35 9.19
CA LEU A 46 -12.96 -17.21 8.28
C LEU A 46 -11.96 -16.21 8.87
N GLY A 47 -12.08 -15.89 10.17
CA GLY A 47 -11.16 -14.99 10.88
C GLY A 47 -9.73 -15.53 10.99
N ALA A 48 -9.55 -16.85 11.09
CA ALA A 48 -8.23 -17.49 11.05
C ALA A 48 -7.56 -17.42 9.66
N GLY A 49 -8.35 -17.16 8.61
CA GLY A 49 -7.91 -17.09 7.23
C GLY A 49 -8.64 -18.11 6.36
N ALA A 50 -9.18 -17.64 5.24
CA ALA A 50 -9.81 -18.46 4.22
C ALA A 50 -9.71 -17.77 2.85
N GLY A 51 -9.79 -18.57 1.81
CA GLY A 51 -9.79 -18.12 0.42
C GLY A 51 -11.18 -17.96 -0.19
N LEU A 52 -12.13 -18.79 0.27
CA LEU A 52 -13.56 -18.73 -0.09
C LEU A 52 -14.41 -19.49 0.93
N ALA A 53 -15.72 -19.26 0.90
CA ALA A 53 -16.68 -20.09 1.61
C ALA A 53 -17.70 -20.72 0.64
N LEU A 54 -17.94 -22.01 0.77
CA LEU A 54 -19.01 -22.74 0.12
C LEU A 54 -20.13 -22.93 1.13
N VAL A 55 -21.33 -22.46 0.83
CA VAL A 55 -22.44 -22.44 1.78
C VAL A 55 -23.71 -23.00 1.13
N THR A 56 -24.53 -23.76 1.84
CA THR A 56 -25.87 -24.13 1.34
C THR A 56 -26.92 -23.10 1.71
N GLU A 57 -27.89 -22.90 0.82
CA GLU A 57 -29.00 -21.98 1.06
C GLU A 57 -29.79 -22.32 2.33
N GLU A 58 -30.02 -23.61 2.61
CA GLU A 58 -30.76 -24.07 3.80
C GLU A 58 -30.01 -23.77 5.12
N ALA A 59 -28.68 -23.75 5.08
CA ALA A 59 -27.86 -23.42 6.23
C ALA A 59 -27.99 -21.95 6.60
N LEU A 60 -28.02 -21.06 5.60
CA LEU A 60 -28.23 -19.63 5.83
C LEU A 60 -29.67 -19.30 6.22
N ALA A 61 -30.63 -20.06 5.71
CA ALA A 61 -32.05 -19.82 6.00
C ALA A 61 -32.40 -20.08 7.48
N THR A 62 -31.68 -21.01 8.13
CA THR A 62 -32.00 -21.48 9.48
C THR A 62 -31.08 -20.92 10.57
N ALA A 63 -29.94 -20.33 10.20
CA ALA A 63 -28.95 -19.85 11.16
C ALA A 63 -29.10 -18.36 11.51
N ASP A 64 -28.60 -17.97 12.69
CA ASP A 64 -28.37 -16.56 13.01
C ASP A 64 -27.17 -16.04 12.20
N LEU A 65 -27.44 -15.07 11.33
CA LEU A 65 -26.44 -14.49 10.43
C LEU A 65 -25.77 -13.24 11.00
N GLN A 66 -26.17 -12.74 12.17
CA GLN A 66 -25.55 -11.56 12.78
C GLN A 66 -24.03 -11.66 12.92
N PRO A 67 -23.46 -12.78 13.41
CA PRO A 67 -22.00 -12.91 13.50
C PRO A 67 -21.30 -12.84 12.14
N LEU A 68 -21.91 -13.44 11.11
CA LEU A 68 -21.37 -13.41 9.75
C LEU A 68 -21.48 -12.01 9.15
N ALA A 69 -22.61 -11.33 9.34
CA ALA A 69 -22.82 -9.95 8.90
C ALA A 69 -21.77 -9.00 9.52
N ALA A 70 -21.58 -9.08 10.83
CA ALA A 70 -20.58 -8.29 11.54
C ALA A 70 -19.15 -8.59 11.05
N TRP A 71 -18.83 -9.85 10.76
CA TRP A 71 -17.53 -10.20 10.18
C TRP A 71 -17.35 -9.62 8.77
N ILE A 72 -18.39 -9.61 7.95
CA ILE A 72 -18.36 -9.02 6.60
C ILE A 72 -18.16 -7.51 6.67
N GLU A 73 -18.91 -6.82 7.54
CA GLU A 73 -18.79 -5.37 7.74
C GLU A 73 -17.42 -4.96 8.29
N ALA A 74 -16.80 -5.81 9.12
CA ALA A 74 -15.46 -5.59 9.65
C ALA A 74 -14.34 -5.85 8.62
N GLN A 75 -14.65 -6.34 7.42
CA GLN A 75 -13.64 -6.58 6.40
C GLN A 75 -12.95 -5.28 5.97
N PRO A 76 -11.64 -5.32 5.70
CA PRO A 76 -10.96 -4.19 5.08
C PRO A 76 -11.61 -3.83 3.74
N LYS A 77 -11.66 -2.53 3.40
CA LYS A 77 -12.29 -2.04 2.16
C LYS A 77 -11.75 -2.66 0.86
N TRP A 78 -10.51 -3.16 0.87
CA TRP A 78 -9.89 -3.81 -0.29
C TRP A 78 -10.30 -5.29 -0.41
N SER A 79 -10.84 -5.89 0.66
CA SER A 79 -11.21 -7.28 0.75
C SER A 79 -12.66 -7.46 0.34
N ASP A 80 -12.87 -8.33 -0.64
CA ASP A 80 -14.20 -8.75 -1.06
C ASP A 80 -14.24 -10.28 -1.09
N PHE A 81 -14.66 -10.87 0.02
CA PHE A 81 -14.54 -12.31 0.27
C PHE A 81 -15.56 -13.13 -0.54
N PRO A 82 -15.12 -14.12 -1.32
CA PRO A 82 -16.00 -14.85 -2.22
C PRO A 82 -16.79 -15.96 -1.50
N PHE A 83 -18.11 -15.96 -1.72
CA PHE A 83 -19.04 -16.99 -1.31
C PHE A 83 -19.56 -17.76 -2.53
N ILE A 84 -19.60 -19.09 -2.46
CA ILE A 84 -20.30 -19.95 -3.41
C ILE A 84 -21.55 -20.48 -2.70
N LEU A 85 -22.73 -20.07 -3.15
CA LEU A 85 -24.01 -20.48 -2.56
C LEU A 85 -24.62 -21.65 -3.35
N LEU A 86 -24.75 -22.80 -2.68
CA LEU A 86 -25.38 -23.99 -3.22
C LEU A 86 -26.90 -23.89 -3.09
N THR A 87 -27.59 -23.72 -4.22
CA THR A 87 -29.05 -23.61 -4.28
C THR A 87 -29.69 -24.92 -4.74
N ARG A 88 -30.99 -25.09 -4.49
CA ARG A 88 -31.77 -26.19 -5.09
C ARG A 88 -32.27 -25.78 -6.48
N ARG A 89 -32.64 -26.75 -7.33
CA ARG A 89 -33.28 -26.46 -8.64
C ARG A 89 -34.44 -25.48 -8.47
N GLY A 90 -34.41 -24.38 -9.22
CA GLY A 90 -35.44 -23.34 -9.18
C GLY A 90 -35.26 -22.29 -8.07
N GLY A 91 -34.18 -22.36 -7.29
CA GLY A 91 -33.83 -21.40 -6.23
C GLY A 91 -32.98 -20.21 -6.69
N GLY A 92 -32.71 -20.08 -8.00
CA GLY A 92 -31.96 -18.96 -8.58
C GLY A 92 -32.65 -17.59 -8.45
N LEU A 93 -31.88 -16.54 -8.77
CA LEU A 93 -32.22 -15.11 -8.60
C LEU A 93 -33.61 -14.71 -9.13
N GLU A 94 -34.07 -15.35 -10.21
CA GLU A 94 -35.30 -14.98 -10.91
C GLU A 94 -36.59 -15.48 -10.22
N ARG A 95 -36.50 -16.43 -9.27
CA ARG A 95 -37.69 -17.07 -8.64
C ARG A 95 -37.66 -17.11 -7.12
N ASN A 96 -36.58 -16.64 -6.49
CA ASN A 96 -36.38 -16.73 -5.06
C ASN A 96 -36.20 -15.34 -4.41
N PRO A 97 -37.20 -14.82 -3.68
CA PRO A 97 -37.10 -13.54 -2.96
C PRO A 97 -35.91 -13.51 -1.98
N SER A 98 -35.51 -14.67 -1.45
CA SER A 98 -34.39 -14.79 -0.51
C SER A 98 -33.02 -14.65 -1.18
N ALA A 99 -32.91 -14.87 -2.49
CA ALA A 99 -31.65 -14.73 -3.22
C ALA A 99 -31.14 -13.27 -3.20
N GLY A 100 -32.05 -12.30 -3.28
CA GLY A 100 -31.72 -10.88 -3.12
C GLY A 100 -31.17 -10.56 -1.73
N ARG A 101 -31.73 -11.17 -0.67
CA ARG A 101 -31.23 -11.00 0.71
C ARG A 101 -29.79 -11.49 0.85
N TYR A 102 -29.45 -12.65 0.27
CA TYR A 102 -28.09 -13.18 0.36
C TYR A 102 -27.09 -12.40 -0.49
N LEU A 103 -27.50 -11.87 -1.65
CA LEU A 103 -26.66 -10.95 -2.42
C LEU A 103 -26.31 -9.70 -1.63
N THR A 104 -27.31 -9.06 -1.01
CA THR A 104 -27.09 -7.83 -0.23
C THR A 104 -26.22 -8.09 1.00
N LEU A 105 -26.41 -9.23 1.68
CA LEU A 105 -25.65 -9.56 2.87
C LEU A 105 -24.20 -9.95 2.57
N LEU A 106 -24.00 -10.86 1.61
CA LEU A 106 -22.70 -11.47 1.36
C LEU A 106 -21.84 -10.69 0.37
N GLY A 107 -22.45 -9.85 -0.48
CA GLY A 107 -21.76 -9.05 -1.50
C GLY A 107 -21.28 -9.89 -2.67
N ASN A 108 -20.14 -10.57 -2.50
CA ASN A 108 -19.50 -11.39 -3.54
C ASN A 108 -19.99 -12.84 -3.49
N VAL A 109 -21.12 -13.09 -4.16
CA VAL A 109 -21.76 -14.41 -4.21
C VAL A 109 -21.79 -14.97 -5.62
N THR A 110 -21.39 -16.22 -5.76
CA THR A 110 -21.64 -17.04 -6.94
C THR A 110 -22.64 -18.14 -6.60
N PHE A 111 -23.71 -18.27 -7.37
CA PHE A 111 -24.70 -19.33 -7.18
C PHE A 111 -24.31 -20.60 -7.94
N LEU A 112 -24.50 -21.76 -7.31
CA LEU A 112 -24.31 -23.07 -7.93
C LEU A 112 -25.51 -23.96 -7.64
N GLU A 113 -26.32 -24.23 -8.66
CA GLU A 113 -27.51 -25.07 -8.51
C GLU A 113 -27.15 -26.56 -8.36
N ARG A 114 -27.83 -27.25 -7.44
CA ARG A 114 -27.73 -28.70 -7.25
C ARG A 114 -28.74 -29.45 -8.14
N PRO A 115 -28.39 -30.62 -8.72
CA PRO A 115 -27.07 -31.26 -8.71
C PRO A 115 -26.09 -30.57 -9.66
N PHE A 116 -24.81 -30.51 -9.27
CA PHE A 116 -23.72 -29.93 -10.07
C PHE A 116 -22.63 -30.96 -10.38
N HIS A 117 -21.87 -30.72 -11.45
CA HIS A 117 -20.69 -31.52 -11.76
C HIS A 117 -19.48 -31.11 -10.90
N PRO A 118 -18.59 -32.06 -10.52
CA PRO A 118 -17.35 -31.75 -9.80
C PRO A 118 -16.51 -30.67 -10.48
N THR A 119 -16.40 -30.73 -11.81
CA THR A 119 -15.62 -29.78 -12.61
C THR A 119 -16.12 -28.35 -12.46
N THR A 120 -17.44 -28.13 -12.33
CA THR A 120 -18.02 -26.80 -12.12
C THR A 120 -17.65 -26.26 -10.74
N LEU A 121 -17.84 -27.04 -9.67
CA LEU A 121 -17.47 -26.63 -8.31
C LEU A 121 -15.98 -26.30 -8.22
N VAL A 122 -15.12 -27.17 -8.75
CA VAL A 122 -13.67 -26.97 -8.74
C VAL A 122 -13.27 -25.72 -9.53
N SER A 123 -13.87 -25.49 -10.70
CA SER A 123 -13.56 -24.32 -11.53
C SER A 123 -13.93 -23.00 -10.82
N LEU A 124 -15.10 -22.96 -10.18
CA LEU A 124 -15.54 -21.81 -9.38
C LEU A 124 -14.63 -21.60 -8.16
N ALA A 125 -14.30 -22.67 -7.45
CA ALA A 125 -13.42 -22.61 -6.29
C ALA A 125 -12.02 -22.08 -6.67
N GLN A 126 -11.42 -22.61 -7.73
CA GLN A 126 -10.13 -22.12 -8.22
C GLN A 126 -10.20 -20.67 -8.71
N ALA A 127 -11.29 -20.28 -9.38
CA ALA A 127 -11.48 -18.89 -9.79
C ALA A 127 -11.55 -17.94 -8.60
N ALA A 128 -12.32 -18.29 -7.57
CA ALA A 128 -12.42 -17.54 -6.32
C ALA A 128 -11.06 -17.45 -5.60
N LEU A 129 -10.33 -18.56 -5.44
CA LEU A 129 -9.00 -18.59 -4.82
C LEU A 129 -7.99 -17.72 -5.60
N ARG A 130 -7.98 -17.80 -6.94
CA ARG A 130 -7.13 -16.94 -7.77
C ARG A 130 -7.49 -15.47 -7.62
N GLY A 131 -8.79 -15.14 -7.56
CA GLY A 131 -9.26 -13.77 -7.29
C GLY A 131 -8.75 -13.27 -5.94
N ARG A 132 -8.91 -14.09 -4.90
CA ARG A 132 -8.47 -13.78 -3.55
C ARG A 132 -6.96 -13.55 -3.46
N ARG A 133 -6.16 -14.43 -4.08
CA ARG A 133 -4.71 -14.27 -4.16
C ARG A 133 -4.31 -12.95 -4.80
N ARG A 134 -4.94 -12.58 -5.92
CA ARG A 134 -4.66 -11.29 -6.59
C ARG A 134 -5.04 -10.08 -5.74
N GLN A 135 -6.12 -10.15 -4.95
CA GLN A 135 -6.47 -9.08 -4.01
C GLN A 135 -5.37 -8.86 -2.97
N TYR A 136 -4.84 -9.95 -2.38
CA TYR A 136 -3.73 -9.87 -1.43
C TYR A 136 -2.43 -9.38 -2.07
N GLU A 137 -2.09 -9.85 -3.27
CA GLU A 137 -0.91 -9.38 -4.01
C GLU A 137 -1.01 -7.88 -4.35
N ALA A 138 -2.19 -7.41 -4.77
CA ALA A 138 -2.42 -6.00 -5.02
C ALA A 138 -2.28 -5.16 -3.75
N ARG A 139 -2.83 -5.63 -2.62
CA ARG A 139 -2.67 -4.97 -1.32
C ARG A 139 -1.22 -4.86 -0.90
N ALA A 140 -0.46 -5.96 -0.99
CA ALA A 140 0.96 -5.97 -0.62
C ALA A 140 1.78 -4.99 -1.45
N ARG A 141 1.50 -4.88 -2.76
CA ARG A 141 2.16 -3.90 -3.64
C ARG A 141 1.82 -2.45 -3.28
N LEU A 142 0.57 -2.17 -2.92
CA LEU A 142 0.19 -0.82 -2.48
C LEU A 142 0.89 -0.43 -1.19
N ASP A 143 1.01 -1.36 -0.25
CA ASP A 143 1.76 -1.13 1.00
C ASP A 143 3.25 -0.89 0.72
N GLU A 144 3.87 -1.67 -0.17
CA GLU A 144 5.26 -1.46 -0.61
C GLU A 144 5.48 -0.09 -1.29
N LEU A 145 4.54 0.33 -2.14
CA LEU A 145 4.60 1.66 -2.78
C LEU A 145 4.51 2.80 -1.76
N HIS A 146 3.66 2.67 -0.73
CA HIS A 146 3.56 3.68 0.33
C HIS A 146 4.84 3.78 1.15
N GLU A 147 5.45 2.65 1.51
CA GLU A 147 6.73 2.63 2.23
C GLU A 147 7.85 3.26 1.39
N LEU A 148 7.92 2.93 0.10
CA LEU A 148 8.91 3.52 -0.80
C LEU A 148 8.69 5.03 -0.99
N ALA A 149 7.44 5.48 -1.10
CA ALA A 149 7.11 6.90 -1.21
C ALA A 149 7.58 7.68 0.03
N ALA A 150 7.34 7.16 1.23
CA ALA A 150 7.80 7.79 2.48
C ALA A 150 9.33 7.92 2.53
N VAL A 151 10.06 6.89 2.10
CA VAL A 151 11.53 6.93 2.03
C VAL A 151 12.03 7.94 0.99
N LEU A 152 11.36 8.04 -0.16
CA LEU A 152 11.70 9.02 -1.18
C LEU A 152 11.46 10.45 -0.71
N GLU A 153 10.34 10.71 -0.03
CA GLU A 153 10.03 12.02 0.56
C GLU A 153 11.12 12.46 1.53
N GLN A 154 11.53 11.59 2.45
CA GLN A 154 12.62 11.89 3.39
C GLN A 154 13.93 12.22 2.67
N ARG A 155 14.31 11.43 1.66
CA ARG A 155 15.55 11.68 0.89
C ARG A 155 15.48 12.99 0.10
N VAL A 156 14.33 13.35 -0.43
CA VAL A 156 14.14 14.61 -1.15
C VAL A 156 14.31 15.79 -0.19
N GLU A 157 13.75 15.69 1.03
CA GLU A 157 13.90 16.71 2.06
C GLU A 157 15.37 16.88 2.47
N GLU A 158 16.07 15.79 2.78
CA GLU A 158 17.49 15.80 3.13
C GLU A 158 18.34 16.47 2.03
N ARG A 159 18.12 16.08 0.77
CA ARG A 159 18.90 16.62 -0.38
C ARG A 159 18.56 18.07 -0.68
N THR A 160 17.31 18.48 -0.47
CA THR A 160 16.90 19.87 -0.60
C THR A 160 17.59 20.74 0.46
N ALA A 161 17.61 20.29 1.71
CA ALA A 161 18.28 21.01 2.79
C ALA A 161 19.81 21.12 2.58
N GLU A 162 20.46 20.03 2.14
CA GLU A 162 21.88 20.05 1.75
C GLU A 162 22.16 21.07 0.65
N HIS A 163 21.31 21.10 -0.39
CA HIS A 163 21.45 21.99 -1.52
C HIS A 163 21.27 23.46 -1.11
N GLU A 164 20.25 23.77 -0.30
CA GLU A 164 20.01 25.12 0.21
C GLU A 164 21.20 25.65 1.04
N LEU A 165 21.78 24.80 1.88
CA LEU A 165 22.97 25.15 2.66
C LEU A 165 24.18 25.45 1.74
N ALA A 166 24.40 24.60 0.73
CA ALA A 166 25.50 24.80 -0.22
C ALA A 166 25.32 26.10 -1.04
N VAL A 167 24.08 26.41 -1.45
CA VAL A 167 23.76 27.66 -2.14
C VAL A 167 24.02 28.87 -1.24
N ALA A 168 23.63 28.81 0.03
CA ALA A 168 23.89 29.89 0.99
C ALA A 168 25.39 30.14 1.19
N GLN A 169 26.19 29.07 1.33
CA GLN A 169 27.66 29.16 1.46
C GLN A 169 28.32 29.75 0.21
N LEU A 170 27.90 29.34 -0.99
CA LEU A 170 28.42 29.88 -2.25
C LEU A 170 28.14 31.39 -2.36
N HIS A 171 26.92 31.80 -2.01
CA HIS A 171 26.53 33.20 -2.04
C HIS A 171 27.34 34.05 -1.04
N GLU A 172 27.61 33.51 0.16
CA GLU A 172 28.48 34.18 1.14
C GLU A 172 29.92 34.31 0.64
N ALA A 173 30.48 33.26 0.04
CA ALA A 173 31.83 33.28 -0.53
C ALA A 173 31.97 34.30 -1.68
N GLN A 174 30.99 34.36 -2.60
CA GLN A 174 30.98 35.34 -3.70
C GLN A 174 30.91 36.79 -3.20
N LYS A 175 30.15 37.03 -2.12
CA LYS A 175 30.09 38.35 -1.48
C LYS A 175 31.44 38.76 -0.90
N LEU A 176 32.13 37.83 -0.22
CA LEU A 176 33.46 38.08 0.35
C LEU A 176 34.51 38.31 -0.75
N GLU A 177 34.48 37.54 -1.83
CA GLU A 177 35.36 37.72 -2.98
C GLU A 177 35.19 39.10 -3.62
N THR A 178 33.93 39.50 -3.87
CA THR A 178 33.61 40.81 -4.46
C THR A 178 34.09 41.95 -3.57
N LEU A 179 33.91 41.82 -2.25
CA LEU A 179 34.41 42.81 -1.29
C LEU A 179 35.95 42.86 -1.29
N GLY A 180 36.62 41.72 -1.38
CA GLY A 180 38.07 41.63 -1.48
C GLY A 180 38.62 42.29 -2.74
N GLN A 181 38.00 42.03 -3.90
CA GLN A 181 38.37 42.66 -5.18
C GLN A 181 38.18 44.18 -5.15
N LEU A 182 37.04 44.65 -4.63
CA LEU A 182 36.78 46.09 -4.47
C LEU A 182 37.82 46.73 -3.55
N THR A 183 38.14 46.09 -2.42
CA THR A 183 39.13 46.60 -1.46
C THR A 183 40.53 46.64 -2.06
N GLY A 184 40.92 45.60 -2.79
CA GLY A 184 42.22 45.52 -3.48
C GLY A 184 42.36 46.56 -4.59
N GLY A 185 41.31 46.79 -5.37
CA GLY A 185 41.26 47.84 -6.39
C GLY A 185 41.37 49.24 -5.78
N VAL A 186 40.61 49.52 -4.71
CA VAL A 186 40.68 50.79 -3.98
C VAL A 186 42.06 51.02 -3.37
N ALA A 187 42.65 50.00 -2.74
CA ALA A 187 44.00 50.10 -2.16
C ALA A 187 45.08 50.33 -3.23
N HIS A 188 44.96 49.66 -4.37
CA HIS A 188 45.83 49.87 -5.52
C HIS A 188 45.74 51.30 -6.04
N ASP A 189 44.53 51.85 -6.21
CA ASP A 189 44.33 53.21 -6.68
C ASP A 189 44.84 54.27 -5.69
N PHE A 190 44.65 54.06 -4.38
CA PHE A 190 45.26 54.92 -3.35
C PHE A 190 46.78 54.90 -3.42
N ASN A 191 47.41 53.72 -3.53
CA ASN A 191 48.86 53.61 -3.65
C ASN A 191 49.37 54.28 -4.93
N ASN A 192 48.62 54.20 -6.03
CA ASN A 192 48.97 54.87 -7.28
C ASN A 192 48.95 56.40 -7.16
N LEU A 193 48.06 56.96 -6.32
CA LEU A 193 48.02 58.40 -6.06
C LEU A 193 49.07 58.84 -5.02
N LEU A 194 49.33 58.01 -4.00
CA LEU A 194 50.28 58.32 -2.94
C LEU A 194 51.74 58.22 -3.40
N THR A 195 52.07 57.30 -4.30
CA THR A 195 53.46 57.08 -4.76
C THR A 195 54.08 58.33 -5.41
N PRO A 196 53.40 59.03 -6.35
CA PRO A 196 53.90 60.28 -6.91
C PRO A 196 53.99 61.41 -5.86
N ILE A 197 53.01 61.50 -4.96
CA ILE A 197 52.96 62.53 -3.91
C ILE A 197 54.14 62.34 -2.94
N ALA A 198 54.38 61.11 -2.49
CA ALA A 198 55.50 60.76 -1.63
C ALA A 198 56.84 61.00 -2.34
N GLY A 199 56.96 60.64 -3.62
CA GLY A 199 58.16 60.93 -4.42
C GLY A 199 58.43 62.43 -4.55
N ALA A 200 57.41 63.24 -4.79
CA ALA A 200 57.53 64.70 -4.85
C ALA A 200 57.94 65.29 -3.49
N LEU A 201 57.40 64.76 -2.39
CA LEU A 201 57.79 65.12 -1.02
C LEU A 201 59.24 64.77 -0.72
N ASP A 202 59.73 63.58 -1.09
CA ASP A 202 61.14 63.19 -0.90
C ASP A 202 62.11 64.08 -1.69
N MET A 203 61.73 64.48 -2.92
CA MET A 203 62.50 65.43 -3.71
C MET A 203 62.53 66.84 -3.11
N LEU A 204 61.41 67.30 -2.55
CA LEU A 204 61.34 68.56 -1.81
C LEU A 204 62.18 68.50 -0.52
N GLN A 205 62.14 67.38 0.19
CA GLN A 205 62.91 67.16 1.42
C GLN A 205 64.42 67.10 1.15
N ARG A 206 64.87 66.50 0.04
CA ARG A 206 66.31 66.57 -0.36
C ARG A 206 66.75 67.98 -0.73
N LYS A 207 65.87 68.77 -1.34
CA LYS A 207 66.17 70.18 -1.71
C LYS A 207 66.30 71.11 -0.50
N TYR A 208 65.61 70.81 0.59
CA TYR A 208 65.60 71.63 1.82
C TYR A 208 66.32 70.98 3.02
N GLY A 209 66.62 69.67 2.96
CA GLY A 209 67.41 68.94 3.96
C GLY A 209 68.91 69.07 3.78
N ASP A 210 69.35 69.56 2.61
CA ASP A 210 70.71 70.12 2.41
C ASP A 210 70.81 71.58 2.88
N ALA A 211 69.79 72.07 3.60
CA ALA A 211 69.77 73.36 4.26
C ALA A 211 69.52 73.18 5.77
N ASP A 212 70.48 72.56 6.45
CA ASP A 212 70.84 72.92 7.83
C ASP A 212 72.34 73.34 7.78
N PRO A 213 72.75 74.38 8.54
CA PRO A 213 73.97 75.17 8.32
C PRO A 213 75.31 74.48 8.61
#